data_AF-A0A4R2RP82-F1
#
_entry.id   AF-A0A4R2RP82-F1
#
_cell.length_a   1.000
_cell.length_b   1.000
_cell.length_c   1.000
_cell.angle_alpha   90.00
_cell.angle_beta   90.00
_cell.angle_gamma   90.00
#
_symmetry.space_group_name_H-M   'P 1'
#
loop_
_entity.id
_entity.type
_entity.pdbx_description
1 polymer ?
#
loop_
_entity_poly.entity_id
_entity_poly.type
_entity_poly.pdbx_seq_one_letter_code
_entity_poly.pdbx_strand_id
1 'polypeptide(L)'
;MDLFFYLGPIILMLLLLGFVTYAILFERKVIGWIQNRPGPNQVGPWGLFQTIADVAKLLLKEDIVPGKADRALFKLAPIIAFVPAFAILAVIPFTESWQFGDFAVGLLYYIAISSITIIGILTGAWASNNKYSLLGGMRSAAQMISYEIPLVLSVVGIVMTTGSLDLNDIVLAQKKVWFIVPQFLAFLIFLIASLAELNRTPFDLPEAESELVAGYHVEYTGFRFAFFMLAEYVYVFAMASLTTCLFLGGWLPLFGLTMIPGILWFLLKFSLVVFSLFWIRATMPRLRVDQLMQFAWKVLLPLSLLNIFLTAIFKEIPVLSSFY
;
A
#
# COMPACT_ATOMS: atom_id res chain seq x y z
N MET A 1 -2.94 29.21 -14.44
CA MET A 1 -2.96 27.81 -14.00
C MET A 1 -2.22 27.03 -15.04
N ASP A 2 -0.99 26.64 -14.71
CA ASP A 2 -0.04 26.11 -15.68
C ASP A 2 -0.50 24.77 -16.23
N LEU A 3 -0.22 24.52 -17.50
CA LEU A 3 -0.49 23.27 -18.24
C LEU A 3 -0.07 22.01 -17.44
N PHE A 4 0.95 22.15 -16.60
CA PHE A 4 1.47 21.17 -15.67
C PHE A 4 0.44 20.69 -14.63
N PHE A 5 -0.43 21.56 -14.15
CA PHE A 5 -1.45 21.23 -13.15
C PHE A 5 -2.57 20.35 -13.75
N TYR A 6 -2.86 20.50 -15.05
CA TYR A 6 -3.85 19.68 -15.75
C TYR A 6 -3.24 18.42 -16.39
N LEU A 7 -2.05 18.51 -16.99
CA LEU A 7 -1.39 17.36 -17.62
C LEU A 7 -0.72 16.44 -16.60
N GLY A 8 -0.21 16.99 -15.51
CA GLY A 8 0.52 16.23 -14.50
C GLY A 8 -0.28 15.08 -13.89
N PRO A 9 -1.55 15.27 -13.45
CA PRO A 9 -2.39 14.18 -12.95
C PRO A 9 -2.66 13.09 -14.01
N ILE A 10 -2.84 13.48 -15.27
CA ILE A 10 -3.04 12.54 -16.39
C ILE A 10 -1.79 11.70 -16.60
N ILE A 11 -0.61 12.33 -16.58
CA ILE A 11 0.69 11.64 -16.70
C ILE A 11 0.88 10.69 -15.51
N LEU A 12 0.57 11.13 -14.28
CA LEU A 12 0.64 10.26 -13.10
C LEU A 12 -0.29 9.05 -13.25
N MET A 13 -1.52 9.24 -13.71
CA MET A 13 -2.43 8.11 -13.94
C MET A 13 -1.90 7.13 -14.98
N LEU A 14 -1.34 7.61 -16.09
CA LEU A 14 -0.73 6.74 -17.10
C LEU A 14 0.47 5.98 -16.54
N LEU A 15 1.33 6.64 -15.76
CA LEU A 15 2.46 6.01 -15.08
C LEU A 15 2.00 4.97 -14.06
N LEU A 16 0.96 5.27 -13.29
CA LEU A 16 0.38 4.36 -12.31
C LEU A 16 -0.20 3.11 -12.98
N LEU A 17 -0.98 3.27 -14.06
CA LEU A 17 -1.54 2.14 -14.79
C LEU A 17 -0.42 1.30 -15.44
N GLY A 18 0.61 1.95 -15.98
CA GLY A 18 1.84 1.28 -16.42
C GLY A 18 2.52 0.51 -15.29
N PHE A 19 2.66 1.14 -14.11
CA PHE A 19 3.22 0.47 -12.95
C PHE A 19 2.40 -0.75 -12.55
N VAL A 20 1.08 -0.62 -12.36
CA VAL A 20 0.23 -1.73 -11.91
C VAL A 20 0.29 -2.90 -12.90
N THR A 21 0.18 -2.61 -14.21
CA THR A 21 0.23 -3.65 -15.25
C THR A 21 1.56 -4.42 -15.24
N TYR A 22 2.70 -3.75 -15.01
CA TYR A 22 3.99 -4.42 -14.94
C TYR A 22 4.35 -4.94 -13.55
N ALA A 23 3.80 -4.39 -12.47
CA ALA A 23 3.98 -4.86 -11.11
C ALA A 23 3.40 -6.26 -10.93
N ILE A 24 2.23 -6.54 -11.52
CA ILE A 24 1.62 -7.87 -11.55
C ILE A 24 2.55 -8.88 -12.27
N LEU A 25 3.12 -8.49 -13.41
CA LEU A 25 4.06 -9.34 -14.15
C LEU A 25 5.35 -9.58 -13.36
N PHE A 26 5.87 -8.52 -12.74
CA PHE A 26 7.08 -8.54 -11.93
C PHE A 26 6.90 -9.47 -10.73
N GLU A 27 5.80 -9.36 -9.99
CA GLU A 27 5.46 -10.25 -8.87
C GLU A 27 5.42 -11.72 -9.32
N ARG A 28 4.75 -12.04 -10.44
CA ARG A 28 4.69 -13.41 -10.98
C ARG A 28 6.07 -13.96 -11.36
N LYS A 29 6.97 -13.12 -11.88
CA LYS A 29 8.34 -13.51 -12.25
C LYS A 29 9.23 -13.71 -11.03
N VAL A 30 9.21 -12.78 -10.08
CA VAL A 30 9.99 -12.85 -8.83
C VAL A 30 9.63 -14.12 -8.05
N ILE A 31 8.34 -14.37 -7.85
CA ILE A 31 7.87 -15.59 -7.17
C ILE A 31 8.26 -16.85 -7.95
N GLY A 32 8.15 -16.83 -9.29
CA GLY A 32 8.60 -17.94 -10.13
C GLY A 32 10.08 -18.25 -9.93
N TRP A 33 10.95 -17.24 -9.98
CA TRP A 33 12.39 -17.40 -9.80
C TRP A 33 12.76 -17.92 -8.41
N ILE A 34 12.12 -17.43 -7.35
CA ILE A 34 12.31 -17.93 -5.98
C ILE A 34 11.90 -19.41 -5.89
N GLN A 35 10.85 -19.81 -6.60
CA GLN A 35 10.35 -21.18 -6.67
C GLN A 35 11.08 -22.06 -7.70
N ASN A 36 12.19 -21.58 -8.28
CA ASN A 36 12.96 -22.25 -9.33
C ASN A 36 12.10 -22.70 -10.54
N ARG A 37 11.15 -21.85 -10.95
CA ARG A 37 10.34 -22.04 -12.17
C ARG A 37 10.27 -20.76 -13.00
N PRO A 38 10.14 -20.84 -14.33
CA PRO A 38 9.92 -19.64 -15.12
C PRO A 38 8.57 -18.99 -14.77
N GLY A 39 8.56 -17.66 -14.65
CA GLY A 39 7.32 -16.87 -14.68
C GLY A 39 6.69 -16.85 -16.08
N PRO A 40 5.62 -16.06 -16.30
CA PRO A 40 4.97 -15.96 -17.61
C PRO A 40 5.98 -15.58 -18.70
N ASN A 41 6.09 -16.41 -19.75
CA ASN A 41 7.10 -16.28 -20.80
C ASN A 41 6.57 -16.45 -22.24
N GLN A 42 5.29 -16.80 -22.43
CA GLN A 42 4.72 -17.13 -23.75
C GLN A 42 4.07 -15.93 -24.47
N VAL A 43 3.38 -15.05 -23.74
CA VAL A 43 2.61 -13.94 -24.34
C VAL A 43 3.52 -12.74 -24.58
N GLY A 44 4.16 -12.73 -25.76
CA GLY A 44 5.13 -11.71 -26.18
C GLY A 44 6.56 -11.96 -25.68
N PRO A 45 7.52 -11.09 -26.03
CA PRO A 45 8.91 -11.21 -25.58
C PRO A 45 8.96 -11.22 -24.04
N TRP A 46 9.50 -12.29 -23.45
CA TRP A 46 9.56 -12.50 -22.00
C TRP A 46 8.20 -12.37 -21.27
N GLY A 47 7.07 -12.59 -21.95
CA GLY A 47 5.74 -12.46 -21.33
C GLY A 47 5.28 -11.01 -21.07
N LEU A 48 5.90 -10.01 -21.68
CA LEU A 48 5.57 -8.58 -21.47
C LEU A 48 4.11 -8.23 -21.77
N PHE A 49 3.44 -8.97 -22.66
CA PHE A 49 2.04 -8.73 -23.02
C PHE A 49 1.05 -9.55 -22.19
N GLN A 50 1.52 -10.35 -21.23
CA GLN A 50 0.66 -11.19 -20.39
C GLN A 50 -0.40 -10.37 -19.63
N THR A 51 0.00 -9.30 -18.96
CA THR A 51 -0.91 -8.53 -18.12
C THR A 51 -1.88 -7.68 -18.94
N ILE A 52 -1.46 -7.22 -20.12
CA ILE A 52 -2.37 -6.60 -21.10
C ILE A 52 -3.42 -7.62 -21.56
N ALA A 53 -3.02 -8.85 -21.85
CA ALA A 53 -3.96 -9.92 -22.21
C ALA A 53 -4.91 -10.28 -21.05
N ASP A 54 -4.42 -10.30 -19.81
CA ASP A 54 -5.24 -10.56 -18.62
C ASP A 54 -6.28 -9.43 -18.42
N VAL A 55 -5.88 -8.16 -18.59
CA VAL A 55 -6.82 -7.02 -18.54
C VAL A 55 -7.85 -7.12 -19.65
N ALA A 56 -7.44 -7.32 -20.91
CA ALA A 56 -8.35 -7.45 -22.04
C ALA A 56 -9.36 -8.60 -21.83
N LYS A 57 -8.90 -9.74 -21.31
CA LYS A 57 -9.75 -10.87 -20.95
C LYS A 57 -10.80 -10.48 -19.90
N LEU A 58 -10.41 -9.75 -18.85
CA LEU A 58 -11.33 -9.34 -17.78
C LEU A 58 -12.37 -8.32 -18.28
N LEU A 59 -11.99 -7.43 -19.20
CA LEU A 59 -12.90 -6.47 -19.84
C LEU A 59 -13.93 -7.15 -20.77
N LEU A 60 -13.54 -8.23 -21.44
CA LEU A 60 -14.40 -8.98 -22.36
C LEU A 60 -15.30 -10.01 -21.66
N LYS A 61 -15.01 -10.35 -20.41
CA LYS A 61 -15.81 -11.29 -19.64
C LYS A 61 -17.19 -10.70 -19.32
N GLU A 62 -18.19 -11.57 -19.33
CA GLU A 62 -19.54 -11.23 -18.89
C GLU A 62 -19.53 -10.79 -17.42
N ASP A 63 -20.23 -9.67 -17.15
CA ASP A 63 -20.40 -9.10 -15.82
C ASP A 63 -21.73 -9.58 -15.22
N ILE A 64 -21.64 -10.65 -14.42
CA ILE A 64 -22.78 -11.31 -13.79
C ILE A 64 -23.06 -10.66 -12.43
N VAL A 65 -24.32 -10.29 -12.19
CA VAL A 65 -24.82 -9.86 -10.88
C VAL A 65 -25.71 -10.97 -10.32
N PRO A 66 -25.43 -11.51 -9.11
CA PRO A 66 -26.29 -12.52 -8.51
C PRO A 66 -27.72 -12.02 -8.31
N GLY A 67 -28.72 -12.87 -8.56
CA GLY A 67 -30.13 -12.47 -8.48
C GLY A 67 -30.59 -12.04 -7.08
N LYS A 68 -29.93 -12.54 -6.03
CA LYS A 68 -30.21 -12.21 -4.62
C LYS A 68 -29.35 -11.06 -4.09
N ALA A 69 -28.37 -10.57 -4.85
CA ALA A 69 -27.50 -9.47 -4.43
C ALA A 69 -28.23 -8.13 -4.48
N ASP A 70 -27.83 -7.19 -3.61
CA ASP A 70 -28.26 -5.80 -3.74
C ASP A 70 -27.54 -5.17 -4.94
N ARG A 71 -28.29 -4.95 -6.04
CA ARG A 71 -27.74 -4.49 -7.31
C ARG A 71 -27.07 -3.12 -7.23
N ALA A 72 -27.55 -2.22 -6.37
CA ALA A 72 -27.00 -0.87 -6.27
C ALA A 72 -25.67 -0.92 -5.52
N LEU A 73 -25.65 -1.55 -4.34
CA LEU A 73 -24.44 -1.68 -3.53
C LEU A 73 -23.38 -2.54 -4.22
N PHE A 74 -23.77 -3.61 -4.92
CA PHE A 74 -22.84 -4.49 -5.63
C PHE A 74 -22.11 -3.77 -6.77
N LYS A 75 -22.75 -2.78 -7.40
CA LYS A 75 -22.12 -1.95 -8.45
C LYS A 75 -21.26 -0.83 -7.87
N LEU A 76 -21.67 -0.27 -6.72
CA LEU A 76 -20.96 0.85 -6.08
C LEU A 76 -19.74 0.41 -5.28
N ALA A 77 -19.75 -0.79 -4.68
CA ALA A 77 -18.68 -1.25 -3.80
C ALA A 77 -17.26 -1.21 -4.43
N PRO A 78 -17.04 -1.69 -5.67
CA PRO A 78 -15.73 -1.55 -6.31
C PRO A 78 -15.31 -0.10 -6.50
N ILE A 79 -16.26 0.81 -6.77
CA ILE A 79 -15.99 2.24 -6.95
C ILE A 79 -15.58 2.87 -5.61
N ILE A 80 -16.27 2.51 -4.52
CA ILE A 80 -15.96 3.00 -3.17
C ILE A 80 -14.58 2.53 -2.72
N ALA A 81 -14.14 1.32 -3.09
CA ALA A 81 -12.77 0.85 -2.82
C ALA A 81 -11.72 1.48 -3.75
N PHE A 82 -12.10 1.77 -5.00
CA PHE A 82 -11.20 2.29 -6.01
C PHE A 82 -10.86 3.77 -5.83
N VAL A 83 -11.86 4.63 -5.56
CA VAL A 83 -11.66 6.09 -5.48
C VAL A 83 -10.61 6.49 -4.42
N PRO A 84 -10.64 5.96 -3.19
CA PRO A 84 -9.65 6.29 -2.17
C PRO A 84 -8.22 5.89 -2.57
N ALA A 85 -8.04 4.73 -3.24
CA ALA A 85 -6.75 4.24 -3.68
C ALA A 85 -6.01 5.27 -4.57
N PHE A 86 -6.75 5.95 -5.44
CA PHE A 86 -6.19 6.99 -6.31
C PHE A 86 -6.11 8.35 -5.63
N ALA A 87 -7.09 8.69 -4.78
CA ALA A 87 -7.14 9.98 -4.08
C ALA A 87 -5.95 10.19 -3.14
N ILE A 88 -5.40 9.11 -2.57
CA ILE A 88 -4.22 9.14 -1.70
C ILE A 88 -2.95 9.60 -2.43
N LEU A 89 -2.84 9.32 -3.72
CA LEU A 89 -1.66 9.65 -4.52
C LEU A 89 -1.44 11.15 -4.69
N ALA A 90 -2.48 11.96 -4.48
CA ALA A 90 -2.42 13.41 -4.61
C ALA A 90 -1.39 14.06 -3.66
N VAL A 91 -1.12 13.42 -2.52
CA VAL A 91 -0.23 13.94 -1.47
C VAL A 91 1.21 13.47 -1.63
N ILE A 92 1.46 12.41 -2.39
CA ILE A 92 2.77 11.77 -2.43
C ILE A 92 3.76 12.67 -3.18
N PRO A 93 4.85 13.11 -2.53
CA PRO A 93 5.85 13.94 -3.19
C PRO A 93 6.89 13.08 -3.92
N PHE A 94 6.91 13.16 -5.26
CA PHE A 94 7.88 12.42 -6.08
C PHE A 94 9.19 13.17 -6.26
N THR A 95 9.17 14.49 -6.15
CA THR A 95 10.31 15.41 -6.22
C THR A 95 9.92 16.71 -5.50
N GLU A 96 10.90 17.54 -5.12
CA GLU A 96 10.67 18.83 -4.43
C GLU A 96 9.62 19.74 -5.11
N SER A 97 9.54 19.72 -6.44
CA SER A 97 8.56 20.51 -7.21
C SER A 97 7.39 19.69 -7.75
N TRP A 98 7.40 18.36 -7.56
CA TRP A 98 6.43 17.44 -8.17
C TRP A 98 5.50 16.86 -7.12
N GLN A 99 4.60 17.73 -6.66
CA GLN A 99 3.44 17.41 -5.85
C GLN A 99 2.17 17.95 -6.51
N PHE A 100 1.07 17.21 -6.39
CA PHE A 100 -0.21 17.58 -7.02
C PHE A 100 -1.10 18.40 -6.11
N GLY A 101 -1.00 18.20 -4.79
CA GLY A 101 -1.63 19.05 -3.79
C GLY A 101 -0.64 19.43 -2.70
N ASP A 102 -0.55 20.73 -2.41
CA ASP A 102 0.19 21.25 -1.27
C ASP A 102 -0.70 21.12 -0.02
N PHE A 103 -0.47 20.08 0.77
CA PHE A 103 -1.25 19.79 1.96
C PHE A 103 -0.37 19.94 3.20
N ALA A 104 -0.63 20.98 4.01
CA ALA A 104 0.01 21.13 5.33
C ALA A 104 -0.21 19.92 6.27
N VAL A 105 -1.25 19.13 6.01
CA VAL A 105 -1.64 17.91 6.74
C VAL A 105 -1.67 16.69 5.83
N GLY A 106 -0.65 16.56 4.97
CA GLY A 106 -0.57 15.49 3.98
C GLY A 106 -0.64 14.08 4.57
N LEU A 107 0.14 13.78 5.61
CA LEU A 107 0.13 12.47 6.25
C LEU A 107 -1.24 12.12 6.84
N LEU A 108 -1.91 13.09 7.48
CA LEU A 108 -3.24 12.88 8.07
C LEU A 108 -4.28 12.61 6.98
N TYR A 109 -4.21 13.32 5.85
CA TYR A 109 -5.06 13.05 4.70
C TYR A 109 -4.86 11.63 4.17
N TYR A 110 -3.60 11.17 4.03
CA TYR A 110 -3.31 9.80 3.58
C TYR A 110 -4.04 8.77 4.43
N ILE A 111 -3.88 8.88 5.76
CA ILE A 111 -4.48 7.96 6.73
C ILE A 111 -6.01 8.04 6.67
N ALA A 112 -6.59 9.25 6.65
CA ALA A 112 -8.05 9.40 6.64
C ALA A 112 -8.70 8.82 5.39
N ILE A 113 -8.06 8.94 4.23
CA ILE A 113 -8.58 8.40 2.97
C ILE A 113 -8.37 6.88 2.91
N SER A 114 -7.27 6.32 3.45
CA SER A 114 -7.06 4.87 3.44
C SER A 114 -8.14 4.12 4.22
N SER A 115 -8.64 4.68 5.33
CA SER A 115 -9.73 4.09 6.12
C SER A 115 -11.03 3.92 5.32
N ILE A 116 -11.28 4.73 4.28
CA ILE A 116 -12.51 4.68 3.48
C ILE A 116 -12.60 3.38 2.67
N THR A 117 -11.47 2.80 2.27
CA THR A 117 -11.45 1.55 1.47
C THR A 117 -12.04 0.36 2.22
N ILE A 118 -11.95 0.37 3.55
CA ILE A 118 -12.56 -0.65 4.42
C ILE A 118 -14.09 -0.67 4.23
N ILE A 119 -14.70 0.50 4.01
CA ILE A 119 -16.13 0.63 3.72
C ILE A 119 -16.44 0.00 2.35
N GLY A 120 -15.58 0.18 1.35
CA GLY A 120 -15.71 -0.44 0.03
C GLY A 120 -15.71 -1.97 0.11
N ILE A 121 -14.82 -2.53 0.93
CA ILE A 121 -14.72 -3.98 1.14
C ILE A 121 -15.96 -4.53 1.87
N LEU A 122 -16.40 -3.86 2.95
CA LEU A 122 -17.59 -4.27 3.71
C LEU A 122 -18.88 -4.18 2.89
N THR A 123 -19.06 -3.09 2.15
CA THR A 123 -20.21 -2.94 1.25
C THR A 123 -20.20 -4.00 0.16
N GLY A 124 -19.03 -4.34 -0.37
CA GLY A 124 -18.88 -5.39 -1.37
C GLY A 124 -19.25 -6.77 -0.84
N ALA A 125 -18.83 -7.09 0.38
CA ALA A 125 -19.15 -8.35 1.05
C ALA A 125 -20.64 -8.46 1.42
N TRP A 126 -21.25 -7.38 1.90
CA TRP A 126 -22.67 -7.32 2.25
C TRP A 126 -23.57 -7.43 1.01
N ALA A 127 -23.22 -6.70 -0.06
CA ALA A 127 -24.02 -6.67 -1.28
C ALA A 127 -24.13 -8.03 -1.98
N SER A 128 -23.10 -8.87 -1.85
CA SER A 128 -23.02 -10.22 -2.43
C SER A 128 -24.09 -11.19 -1.94
N ASN A 129 -24.76 -10.90 -0.80
CA ASN A 129 -25.80 -11.76 -0.20
C ASN A 129 -25.41 -13.26 -0.10
N ASN A 130 -24.15 -13.52 0.24
CA ASN A 130 -23.60 -14.85 0.47
C ASN A 130 -22.98 -14.88 1.87
N LYS A 131 -23.37 -15.87 2.69
CA LYS A 131 -22.90 -16.01 4.08
C LYS A 131 -21.39 -16.10 4.18
N TYR A 132 -20.74 -16.82 3.26
CA TYR A 132 -19.30 -17.00 3.26
C TYR A 132 -18.57 -15.72 2.87
N SER A 133 -19.07 -15.03 1.84
CA SER A 133 -18.50 -13.75 1.41
C SER A 133 -18.62 -12.68 2.48
N LEU A 134 -19.76 -12.62 3.17
CA LEU A 134 -19.97 -11.70 4.29
C LEU A 134 -19.02 -12.00 5.46
N LEU A 135 -18.88 -13.26 5.87
CA LEU A 135 -17.95 -13.64 6.94
C LEU A 135 -16.49 -13.35 6.58
N GLY A 136 -16.09 -13.64 5.33
CA GLY A 136 -14.75 -13.35 4.83
C GLY A 136 -14.46 -11.84 4.77
N GLY A 137 -15.40 -11.04 4.26
CA GLY A 137 -15.29 -9.59 4.22
C GLY A 137 -15.23 -8.94 5.59
N MET A 138 -16.03 -9.41 6.56
CA MET A 138 -15.97 -8.91 7.94
C MET A 138 -14.62 -9.21 8.60
N ARG A 139 -14.01 -10.38 8.33
CA ARG A 139 -12.68 -10.72 8.84
C ARG A 139 -11.58 -9.86 8.21
N SER A 140 -11.66 -9.61 6.90
CA SER A 140 -10.76 -8.69 6.19
C SER A 140 -10.83 -7.28 6.78
N ALA A 141 -12.04 -6.76 6.96
CA ALA A 141 -12.24 -5.45 7.55
C ALA A 141 -11.71 -5.37 8.99
N ALA A 142 -11.97 -6.39 9.81
CA ALA A 142 -11.46 -6.44 11.18
C ALA A 142 -9.92 -6.45 11.23
N GLN A 143 -9.26 -7.15 10.29
CA GLN A 143 -7.80 -7.10 10.12
C GLN A 143 -7.35 -5.69 9.75
N MET A 144 -7.91 -5.10 8.70
CA MET A 144 -7.46 -3.79 8.21
C MET A 144 -7.57 -2.73 9.30
N ILE A 145 -8.71 -2.67 10.00
CA ILE A 145 -8.92 -1.75 11.13
C ILE A 145 -7.90 -2.00 12.26
N SER A 146 -7.62 -3.27 12.57
CA SER A 146 -6.70 -3.61 13.66
C SER A 146 -5.24 -3.22 13.37
N TYR A 147 -4.82 -3.30 12.10
CA TYR A 147 -3.46 -2.97 11.69
C TYR A 147 -3.26 -1.51 11.34
N GLU A 148 -4.33 -0.78 11.06
CA GLU A 148 -4.31 0.67 10.88
C GLU A 148 -3.83 1.39 12.15
N ILE A 149 -4.22 0.91 13.34
CA ILE A 149 -3.80 1.52 14.61
C ILE A 149 -2.26 1.46 14.79
N PRO A 150 -1.58 0.30 14.76
CA PRO A 150 -0.13 0.25 14.79
C PRO A 150 0.56 0.99 13.63
N LEU A 151 -0.03 0.98 12.43
CA LEU A 151 0.49 1.72 11.29
C LEU A 151 0.56 3.21 11.61
N VAL A 152 -0.54 3.82 12.05
CA VAL A 152 -0.59 5.23 12.42
C VAL A 152 0.35 5.55 13.57
N LEU A 153 0.34 4.75 14.65
CA LEU A 153 1.19 4.96 15.82
C LEU A 153 2.69 4.88 15.49
N SER A 154 3.09 4.02 14.53
CA SER A 154 4.48 3.93 14.12
C SER A 154 5.00 5.23 13.47
N VAL A 155 4.14 5.99 12.78
CA VAL A 155 4.53 7.25 12.12
C VAL A 155 4.54 8.44 13.09
N VAL A 156 3.83 8.37 14.22
CA VAL A 156 3.81 9.45 15.22
C VAL A 156 5.22 9.83 15.69
N GLY A 157 6.11 8.85 15.88
CA GLY A 157 7.51 9.13 16.23
C GLY A 157 8.23 10.00 15.20
N ILE A 158 8.00 9.75 13.90
CA ILE A 158 8.56 10.55 12.80
C ILE A 158 7.99 11.97 12.81
N VAL A 159 6.68 12.11 13.02
CA VAL A 159 6.02 13.43 13.12
C VAL A 159 6.57 14.23 14.30
N MET A 160 6.80 13.57 15.44
CA MET A 160 7.39 14.23 16.60
C MET A 160 8.81 14.73 16.34
N THR A 161 9.62 13.97 15.59
CA THR A 161 10.98 14.37 15.23
C THR A 161 10.98 15.52 14.21
N THR A 162 10.15 15.43 13.18
CA THR A 162 10.08 16.42 12.09
C THR A 162 9.38 17.72 12.47
N GLY A 163 8.36 17.66 13.34
CA GLY A 163 7.55 18.82 13.74
C GLY A 163 6.53 19.26 12.68
N SER A 164 6.33 18.50 11.61
CA SER A 164 5.39 18.79 10.52
C SER A 164 4.63 17.53 10.11
N LEU A 165 3.43 17.71 9.55
CA LEU A 165 2.60 16.64 8.95
C LEU A 165 2.65 16.66 7.42
N ASP A 166 3.35 17.63 6.83
CA ASP A 166 3.63 17.65 5.40
C ASP A 166 4.68 16.60 5.03
N LEU A 167 4.39 15.81 4.00
CA LEU A 167 5.31 14.77 3.52
C LEU A 167 6.60 15.37 2.93
N ASN A 168 6.56 16.58 2.36
CA ASN A 168 7.79 17.21 1.86
C ASN A 168 8.73 17.60 2.99
N ASP A 169 8.21 18.26 4.02
CA ASP A 169 8.98 18.60 5.21
C ASP A 169 9.57 17.36 5.86
N ILE A 170 8.80 16.27 5.94
CA ILE A 170 9.28 14.98 6.46
C ILE A 170 10.44 14.43 5.62
N VAL A 171 10.38 14.53 4.29
CA VAL A 171 11.49 14.11 3.41
C VAL A 171 12.69 15.03 3.59
N LEU A 172 12.49 16.36 3.64
CA LEU A 172 13.58 17.33 3.78
C LEU A 172 14.28 17.24 5.14
N ALA A 173 13.57 16.87 6.20
CA ALA A 173 14.16 16.59 7.52
C ALA A 173 15.17 15.43 7.48
N GLN A 174 15.05 14.51 6.52
CA GLN A 174 15.93 13.35 6.36
C GLN A 174 17.23 13.67 5.60
N LYS A 175 17.55 14.95 5.36
CA LYS A 175 18.80 15.38 4.69
C LYS A 175 20.06 14.92 5.43
N LYS A 176 20.04 14.89 6.76
CA LYS A 176 21.19 14.48 7.58
C LYS A 176 21.26 12.97 7.76
N VAL A 177 20.20 12.38 8.29
CA VAL A 177 20.08 10.95 8.58
C VAL A 177 18.68 10.51 8.18
N TRP A 178 18.57 9.37 7.50
CA TRP A 178 17.29 8.78 7.13
C TRP A 178 16.61 8.16 8.34
N PHE A 179 15.28 8.29 8.44
CA PHE A 179 14.55 7.82 9.62
C PHE A 179 14.58 6.32 9.84
N ILE A 180 14.98 5.52 8.84
CA ILE A 180 15.23 4.08 9.03
C ILE A 180 16.27 3.79 10.14
N VAL A 181 17.24 4.68 10.37
CA VAL A 181 18.30 4.49 11.38
C VAL A 181 17.81 4.83 12.79
N PRO A 182 17.34 6.06 13.09
CA PRO A 182 16.85 6.41 14.42
C PRO A 182 15.54 5.70 14.77
N GLN A 183 14.65 5.50 13.80
CA GLN A 183 13.30 4.95 13.98
C GLN A 183 13.18 3.54 13.38
N PHE A 184 14.20 2.69 13.57
CA PHE A 184 14.20 1.34 13.01
C PHE A 184 13.03 0.47 13.51
N LEU A 185 12.67 0.60 14.79
CA LEU A 185 11.53 -0.11 15.36
C LEU A 185 10.22 0.35 14.70
N ALA A 186 10.03 1.65 14.50
CA ALA A 186 8.89 2.18 13.75
C ALA A 186 8.85 1.66 12.31
N PHE A 187 10.00 1.60 11.63
CA PHE A 187 10.09 1.07 10.27
C PHE A 187 9.61 -0.38 10.18
N LEU A 188 10.03 -1.25 11.10
CA LEU A 188 9.57 -2.64 11.13
C LEU A 188 8.08 -2.76 11.40
N ILE A 189 7.55 -1.99 12.37
CA ILE A 189 6.11 -1.99 12.68
C ILE A 189 5.32 -1.49 11.47
N PHE A 190 5.77 -0.40 10.85
CA PHE A 190 5.14 0.18 9.66
C PHE A 190 5.15 -0.79 8.48
N LEU A 191 6.29 -1.44 8.21
CA LEU A 191 6.41 -2.43 7.15
C LEU A 191 5.43 -3.58 7.40
N ILE A 192 5.42 -4.18 8.58
CA ILE A 192 4.53 -5.30 8.90
C ILE A 192 3.06 -4.88 8.83
N ALA A 193 2.72 -3.71 9.36
CA ALA A 193 1.36 -3.20 9.32
C ALA A 193 0.90 -2.86 7.89
N SER A 194 1.79 -2.31 7.06
CA SER A 194 1.50 -2.04 5.65
C SER A 194 1.23 -3.34 4.87
N LEU A 195 1.96 -4.43 5.13
CA LEU A 195 1.67 -5.73 4.49
C LEU A 195 0.27 -6.24 4.88
N ALA A 196 -0.12 -6.07 6.14
CA ALA A 196 -1.43 -6.46 6.63
C ALA A 196 -2.56 -5.59 6.05
N GLU A 197 -2.35 -4.28 5.90
CA GLU A 197 -3.32 -3.38 5.28
C GLU A 197 -3.49 -3.67 3.78
N LEU A 198 -2.42 -4.08 3.10
CA LEU A 198 -2.43 -4.50 1.69
C LEU A 198 -3.08 -5.87 1.45
N ASN A 199 -3.50 -6.58 2.50
CA ASN A 199 -4.04 -7.94 2.44
C ASN A 199 -3.12 -8.91 1.65
N ARG A 200 -1.80 -8.73 1.71
CA ARG A 200 -0.83 -9.60 1.03
C ARG A 200 -0.29 -10.66 1.98
N THR A 201 0.03 -11.84 1.44
CA THR A 201 0.76 -12.91 2.15
C THR A 201 1.97 -12.33 2.88
N PRO A 202 2.14 -12.59 4.19
CA PRO A 202 1.51 -13.66 4.99
C PRO A 202 0.15 -13.33 5.63
N PHE A 203 -0.38 -12.12 5.39
CA PHE A 203 -1.62 -11.59 5.99
C PHE A 203 -2.79 -11.55 4.98
N ASP A 204 -2.86 -12.50 4.03
CA ASP A 204 -3.86 -12.57 2.94
C ASP A 204 -5.16 -13.31 3.33
N LEU A 205 -5.80 -12.92 4.43
CA LEU A 205 -7.04 -13.57 4.89
C LEU A 205 -8.19 -13.66 3.87
N PRO A 206 -8.42 -12.66 3.00
CA PRO A 206 -9.52 -12.73 2.02
C PRO A 206 -9.24 -13.71 0.89
N GLU A 207 -7.98 -13.84 0.48
CA GLU A 207 -7.58 -14.66 -0.68
C GLU A 207 -7.08 -16.06 -0.30
N ALA A 208 -6.84 -16.31 0.99
CA ALA A 208 -6.33 -17.58 1.46
C ALA A 208 -7.30 -18.73 1.13
N GLU A 209 -6.82 -19.71 0.37
CA GLU A 209 -7.55 -20.95 0.04
C GLU A 209 -7.95 -21.75 1.29
N SER A 210 -7.21 -21.56 2.39
CA SER A 210 -7.49 -22.15 3.70
C SER A 210 -8.66 -21.48 4.43
N GLU A 211 -9.05 -20.29 4.01
CA GLU A 211 -10.15 -19.52 4.58
C GLU A 211 -11.41 -19.62 3.71
N LEU A 212 -12.53 -19.12 4.24
CA LEU A 212 -13.84 -19.22 3.60
C LEU A 212 -13.86 -18.51 2.24
N VAL A 213 -13.70 -19.28 1.15
CA VAL A 213 -13.98 -18.94 -0.27
C VAL A 213 -13.68 -17.47 -0.60
N ALA A 214 -12.48 -17.13 -1.13
CA ALA A 214 -12.09 -15.84 -1.73
C ALA A 214 -12.68 -14.51 -1.13
N GLY A 215 -13.13 -14.51 0.13
CA GLY A 215 -13.67 -13.37 0.85
C GLY A 215 -14.75 -12.58 0.11
N TYR A 216 -14.52 -11.29 -0.07
CA TYR A 216 -15.44 -10.39 -0.76
C TYR A 216 -15.36 -10.52 -2.30
N HIS A 217 -14.42 -11.28 -2.85
CA HIS A 217 -14.26 -11.46 -4.31
C HIS A 217 -15.20 -12.52 -4.91
N VAL A 218 -15.77 -13.42 -4.10
CA VAL A 218 -16.48 -14.63 -4.56
C VAL A 218 -17.49 -14.41 -5.67
N GLU A 219 -18.33 -13.40 -5.51
CA GLU A 219 -19.46 -13.15 -6.41
C GLU A 219 -19.09 -12.18 -7.54
N TYR A 220 -17.92 -11.52 -7.48
CA TYR A 220 -17.51 -10.53 -8.48
C TYR A 220 -16.89 -11.20 -9.71
N THR A 221 -17.32 -10.75 -10.89
CA THR A 221 -16.88 -11.31 -12.16
C THR A 221 -16.28 -10.24 -13.07
N GLY A 222 -15.45 -10.70 -14.01
CA GLY A 222 -14.90 -9.89 -15.11
C GLY A 222 -14.40 -8.52 -14.69
N PHE A 223 -15.09 -7.49 -15.18
CA PHE A 223 -14.76 -6.08 -14.99
C PHE A 223 -14.73 -5.66 -13.52
N ARG A 224 -15.76 -6.00 -12.71
CA ARG A 224 -15.83 -5.52 -11.32
C ARG A 224 -14.76 -6.14 -10.43
N PHE A 225 -14.43 -7.41 -10.67
CA PHE A 225 -13.28 -8.05 -10.03
C PHE A 225 -11.97 -7.32 -10.35
N ALA A 226 -11.78 -6.91 -11.61
CA ALA A 226 -10.59 -6.17 -12.02
C ALA A 226 -10.43 -4.85 -11.26
N PHE A 227 -11.52 -4.17 -10.88
CA PHE A 227 -11.46 -2.93 -10.09
C PHE A 227 -10.95 -3.15 -8.67
N PHE A 228 -11.38 -4.22 -8.00
CA PHE A 228 -10.83 -4.57 -6.68
C PHE A 228 -9.35 -4.89 -6.75
N MET A 229 -8.94 -5.75 -7.70
CA MET A 229 -7.53 -6.08 -7.89
C MET A 229 -6.69 -4.85 -8.24
N LEU A 230 -7.21 -3.99 -9.12
CA LEU A 230 -6.54 -2.75 -9.49
C LEU A 230 -6.35 -1.85 -8.28
N ALA A 231 -7.38 -1.68 -7.44
CA ALA A 231 -7.28 -0.88 -6.21
C ALA A 231 -6.20 -1.43 -5.27
N GLU A 232 -6.12 -2.75 -5.06
CA GLU A 232 -5.09 -3.36 -4.21
C GLU A 232 -3.66 -3.09 -4.72
N TYR A 233 -3.41 -3.21 -6.03
CA TYR A 233 -2.09 -2.91 -6.59
C TYR A 233 -1.76 -1.41 -6.60
N VAL A 234 -2.76 -0.54 -6.71
CA VAL A 234 -2.58 0.90 -6.51
C VAL A 234 -2.22 1.19 -5.05
N TYR A 235 -2.81 0.48 -4.09
CA TYR A 235 -2.40 0.57 -2.70
C TYR A 235 -0.98 0.08 -2.46
N VAL A 236 -0.52 -0.96 -3.16
CA VAL A 236 0.91 -1.37 -3.11
C VAL A 236 1.81 -0.22 -3.56
N PHE A 237 1.45 0.48 -4.64
CA PHE A 237 2.17 1.68 -5.07
C PHE A 237 2.15 2.78 -4.01
N ALA A 238 0.98 3.09 -3.46
CA ALA A 238 0.80 4.15 -2.46
C ALA A 238 1.60 3.86 -1.18
N MET A 239 1.50 2.64 -0.64
CA MET A 239 2.21 2.23 0.57
C MET A 239 3.73 2.16 0.36
N ALA A 240 4.20 1.64 -0.77
CA ALA A 240 5.63 1.62 -1.05
C ALA A 240 6.20 3.04 -1.24
N SER A 241 5.43 3.93 -1.84
CA SER A 241 5.77 5.34 -1.97
C SER A 241 5.81 6.06 -0.61
N LEU A 242 4.80 5.83 0.24
CA LEU A 242 4.76 6.38 1.60
C LEU A 242 5.93 5.86 2.45
N THR A 243 6.22 4.55 2.41
CA THR A 243 7.40 3.96 3.08
C THR A 243 8.68 4.66 2.66
N THR A 244 8.82 4.93 1.35
CA THR A 244 10.00 5.60 0.79
C THR A 244 10.13 7.04 1.27
N CYS A 245 9.01 7.77 1.37
CA CYS A 245 8.99 9.13 1.90
C CYS A 245 9.29 9.19 3.40
N LEU A 246 8.68 8.29 4.19
CA LEU A 246 8.76 8.31 5.64
C LEU A 246 10.10 7.81 6.19
N PHE A 247 10.73 6.80 5.57
CA PHE A 247 11.89 6.14 6.17
C PHE A 247 13.17 6.22 5.34
N LEU A 248 13.06 6.31 4.01
CA LEU A 248 14.20 6.19 3.08
C LEU A 248 14.59 7.53 2.44
N GLY A 249 14.09 8.65 2.95
CA GLY A 249 14.46 9.99 2.49
C GLY A 249 13.92 10.35 1.11
N GLY A 250 12.84 9.72 0.63
CA GLY A 250 12.17 10.11 -0.61
C GLY A 250 13.13 10.27 -1.80
N TRP A 251 13.09 11.45 -2.43
CA TRP A 251 13.95 11.83 -3.56
C TRP A 251 15.37 12.28 -3.18
N LEU A 252 15.74 12.30 -1.90
CA LEU A 252 17.07 12.74 -1.48
C LEU A 252 18.16 11.77 -1.98
N PRO A 253 19.28 12.30 -2.50
CA PRO A 253 20.38 11.48 -2.99
C PRO A 253 21.12 10.80 -1.83
N LEU A 254 21.60 9.58 -2.08
CA LEU A 254 22.50 8.90 -1.17
C LEU A 254 23.87 9.62 -1.17
N PHE A 255 24.42 9.93 -0.01
CA PHE A 255 25.77 10.51 0.17
C PHE A 255 26.06 11.79 -0.65
N GLY A 256 25.05 12.59 -0.96
CA GLY A 256 25.23 13.84 -1.70
C GLY A 256 25.57 13.66 -3.19
N LEU A 257 25.26 12.51 -3.78
CA LEU A 257 25.38 12.27 -5.22
C LEU A 257 24.31 13.06 -6.01
N THR A 258 24.56 14.35 -6.22
CA THR A 258 23.66 15.30 -6.92
C THR A 258 23.65 15.15 -8.44
N MET A 259 24.56 14.35 -9.01
CA MET A 259 24.62 14.04 -10.45
C MET A 259 23.35 13.35 -10.97
N ILE A 260 22.66 12.59 -10.10
CA ILE A 260 21.48 11.80 -10.47
C ILE A 260 20.23 12.58 -10.09
N PRO A 261 19.26 12.78 -11.02
CA PRO A 261 17.98 13.39 -10.70
C PRO A 261 17.27 12.72 -9.52
N GLY A 262 16.69 13.51 -8.61
CA GLY A 262 16.01 13.01 -7.41
C GLY A 262 14.90 12.00 -7.69
N ILE A 263 14.22 12.11 -8.84
CA ILE A 263 13.20 11.15 -9.27
C ILE A 263 13.75 9.73 -9.44
N LEU A 264 15.00 9.57 -9.91
CA LEU A 264 15.62 8.25 -10.07
C LEU A 264 15.95 7.62 -8.71
N TRP A 265 16.34 8.44 -7.73
CA TRP A 265 16.54 7.98 -6.36
C TRP A 265 15.23 7.51 -5.72
N PHE A 266 14.15 8.27 -5.92
CA PHE A 266 12.83 7.87 -5.48
C PHE A 266 12.44 6.53 -6.11
N LEU A 267 12.54 6.42 -7.44
CA LEU A 267 12.19 5.19 -8.17
C LEU A 267 13.03 3.97 -7.75
N LEU A 268 14.33 4.15 -7.48
CA LEU A 268 15.20 3.06 -7.02
C LEU A 268 14.77 2.56 -5.64
N LYS A 269 14.59 3.46 -4.68
CA LYS A 269 14.17 3.10 -3.31
C LYS A 269 12.77 2.50 -3.31
N PHE A 270 11.85 3.11 -4.05
CA PHE A 270 10.50 2.61 -4.27
C PHE A 270 10.52 1.19 -4.84
N SER A 271 11.33 0.93 -5.87
CA SER A 271 11.46 -0.40 -6.48
C SER A 271 12.02 -1.43 -5.50
N LEU A 272 12.96 -1.03 -4.63
CA LEU A 272 13.49 -1.87 -3.56
C LEU A 272 12.38 -2.22 -2.55
N VAL A 273 11.57 -1.24 -2.13
CA VAL A 273 10.43 -1.49 -1.24
C VAL A 273 9.44 -2.45 -1.89
N VAL A 274 9.01 -2.20 -3.13
CA VAL A 274 8.10 -3.10 -3.87
C VAL A 274 8.68 -4.52 -3.97
N PHE A 275 9.96 -4.64 -4.32
CA PHE A 275 10.65 -5.92 -4.37
C PHE A 275 10.67 -6.63 -3.00
N SER A 276 10.90 -5.90 -1.91
CA SER A 276 10.86 -6.46 -0.56
C SER A 276 9.46 -6.98 -0.18
N LEU A 277 8.39 -6.27 -0.55
CA LEU A 277 7.01 -6.73 -0.32
C LEU A 277 6.74 -8.05 -1.06
N PHE A 278 7.16 -8.16 -2.32
CA PHE A 278 6.99 -9.38 -3.11
C PHE A 278 7.91 -10.52 -2.67
N TRP A 279 9.11 -10.21 -2.18
CA TRP A 279 10.00 -11.21 -1.59
C TRP A 279 9.36 -11.82 -0.35
N ILE A 280 8.86 -11.00 0.58
CA ILE A 280 8.22 -11.48 1.81
C ILE A 280 7.05 -12.42 1.49
N ARG A 281 6.25 -12.09 0.47
CA ARG A 281 5.18 -12.96 -0.06
C ARG A 281 5.69 -14.33 -0.49
N ALA A 282 6.86 -14.39 -1.12
CA ALA A 282 7.41 -15.64 -1.62
C ALA A 282 8.04 -16.52 -0.52
N THR A 283 8.51 -15.92 0.58
CA THR A 283 9.25 -16.64 1.62
C THR A 283 8.43 -16.99 2.85
N MET A 284 7.47 -16.15 3.25
CA MET A 284 6.77 -16.33 4.53
C MET A 284 5.54 -17.23 4.41
N PRO A 285 5.30 -18.12 5.38
CA PRO A 285 4.07 -18.88 5.45
C PRO A 285 2.90 -17.99 5.88
N ARG A 286 1.68 -18.39 5.52
CA ARG A 286 0.46 -17.70 5.93
C ARG A 286 0.22 -17.83 7.43
N LEU A 287 -0.31 -16.77 8.04
CA LEU A 287 -0.71 -16.76 9.44
C LEU A 287 -2.21 -16.97 9.57
N ARG A 288 -2.61 -17.71 10.62
CA ARG A 288 -4.02 -17.87 10.98
C ARG A 288 -4.57 -16.57 11.55
N VAL A 289 -5.87 -16.29 11.31
CA VAL A 289 -6.56 -15.09 11.80
C VAL A 289 -6.37 -14.84 13.28
N ASP A 290 -6.51 -15.87 14.12
CA ASP A 290 -6.38 -15.71 15.57
C ASP A 290 -4.97 -15.25 15.97
N GLN A 291 -3.93 -15.73 15.27
CA GLN A 291 -2.53 -15.35 15.52
C GLN A 291 -2.25 -13.95 14.99
N LEU A 292 -2.76 -13.63 13.81
CA LEU A 292 -2.67 -12.32 13.18
C LEU A 292 -3.27 -11.23 14.09
N MET A 293 -4.48 -11.44 14.58
CA MET A 293 -5.14 -10.49 15.48
C MET A 293 -4.40 -10.35 16.82
N GLN A 294 -3.94 -11.46 17.39
CA GLN A 294 -3.13 -11.41 18.62
C GLN A 294 -1.80 -10.68 18.41
N PHE A 295 -1.18 -10.83 17.24
CA PHE A 295 0.07 -10.15 16.92
C PHE A 295 -0.11 -8.64 16.83
N ALA A 296 -1.18 -8.16 16.18
CA ALA A 296 -1.49 -6.73 16.13
C ALA A 296 -1.69 -6.13 17.54
N TRP A 297 -2.57 -6.75 18.35
CA TRP A 297 -2.98 -6.19 19.63
C TRP A 297 -1.97 -6.39 20.76
N LYS A 298 -1.31 -7.55 20.82
CA LYS A 298 -0.39 -7.89 21.93
C LYS A 298 1.07 -7.54 21.64
N VAL A 299 1.46 -7.40 20.37
CA VAL A 299 2.87 -7.16 19.99
C VAL A 299 3.03 -5.80 19.33
N LEU A 300 2.39 -5.57 18.18
CA LEU A 300 2.61 -4.33 17.42
C LEU A 300 2.14 -3.08 18.15
N LEU A 301 0.95 -3.10 18.76
CA LEU A 301 0.42 -1.95 19.49
C LEU A 301 1.32 -1.55 20.68
N PRO A 302 1.67 -2.45 21.62
CA PRO A 302 2.59 -2.08 22.71
C PRO A 302 3.96 -1.61 22.23
N LEU A 303 4.52 -2.24 21.19
CA LEU A 303 5.80 -1.83 20.63
C LEU A 303 5.74 -0.45 19.97
N SER A 304 4.61 -0.11 19.32
CA SER A 304 4.42 1.22 18.71
C SER A 304 4.36 2.33 19.77
N LEU A 305 3.67 2.08 20.89
CA LEU A 305 3.64 3.00 22.02
C LEU A 305 5.01 3.17 22.69
N LEU A 306 5.73 2.06 22.86
CA LEU A 306 7.09 2.07 23.38
C LEU A 306 8.02 2.88 22.46
N ASN A 307 7.88 2.75 21.15
CA ASN A 307 8.65 3.53 20.19
C ASN A 307 8.39 5.04 20.31
N ILE A 308 7.12 5.44 20.44
CA ILE A 308 6.75 6.85 20.66
C ILE A 308 7.37 7.37 21.96
N PHE A 309 7.29 6.59 23.04
CA PHE A 309 7.87 6.97 24.33
C PHE A 309 9.39 7.13 24.27
N LEU A 310 10.10 6.19 23.63
CA LEU A 310 11.54 6.29 23.41
C LEU A 310 11.90 7.52 22.59
N THR A 311 11.13 7.80 21.54
CA THR A 311 11.32 8.99 20.69
C THR A 311 11.19 10.28 21.50
N ALA A 312 10.18 10.36 22.37
CA ALA A 312 9.98 11.52 23.24
C ALA A 312 11.19 11.74 24.17
N ILE A 313 11.70 10.68 24.80
CA ILE A 313 12.88 10.75 25.67
C ILE A 313 14.12 11.20 24.90
N PHE A 314 14.38 10.61 23.72
CA PHE A 314 15.57 10.96 22.95
C PHE A 314 15.56 12.38 22.44
N LYS A 315 14.37 12.94 22.16
CA LYS A 315 14.21 14.35 21.78
C LYS A 315 14.52 15.31 22.93
N GLU A 316 14.14 14.96 24.16
CA GLU A 316 14.41 15.78 25.36
C GLU A 316 15.88 15.74 25.81
N ILE A 317 16.62 14.69 25.49
CA ILE A 317 18.04 14.57 25.87
C ILE A 317 18.92 15.40 24.90
N PRO A 318 19.61 16.46 25.37
CA PRO A 318 20.29 17.42 24.49
C PRO A 318 21.38 16.81 23.60
N VAL A 319 22.08 15.78 24.08
CA VAL A 319 23.16 15.10 23.33
C VAL A 319 22.61 14.33 22.11
N LEU A 320 21.42 13.73 22.27
CA LEU A 320 20.78 12.90 21.23
C LEU A 320 19.86 13.72 20.32
N SER A 321 19.37 14.88 20.77
CA SER A 321 18.61 15.83 19.95
C SER A 321 19.36 16.28 18.69
N SER A 322 20.69 16.25 18.68
CA SER A 322 21.47 16.63 17.49
C SER A 322 21.34 15.65 16.30
N PHE A 323 20.91 14.42 16.59
CA PHE A 323 20.71 13.33 15.60
C PHE A 323 19.24 13.16 15.19
N TYR A 324 18.30 13.75 15.93
CA TYR A 324 16.86 13.65 15.74
C TYR A 324 16.28 14.98 15.24
#